data_AF-A0A1G2YN82-F1
#
_entry.id   AF-A0A1G2YN82-F1
#
_cell.length_a   1.000
_cell.length_b   1.000
_cell.length_c   1.000
_cell.angle_alpha   90.00
_cell.angle_beta   90.00
_cell.angle_gamma   90.00
#
_symmetry.space_group_name_H-M   'P 1'
#
loop_
_entity.id
_entity.type
_entity.pdbx_description
1 polymer ?
#
loop_
_entity_poly.entity_id
_entity_poly.type
_entity_poly.pdbx_seq_one_letter_code
_entity_poly.pdbx_strand_id
1 'polypeptide(L)'
;MKKISRENLIGWFWKVLPFIITAGAVWYLSSFGTTGTIHFYIFISFVAIIFLPFSTAVVCMIRAIISAKMLGVPLNSKTSEPQLRKLGQRAEKWMAITLFNALAAFLVISLMAINSVKAERKRAPLQIVKINQPSRMSEGSAIDKDLRVLDVIVRHLWKVSMAAIGLAIILILALIILKKVPLETPGSATKFAMFAAGGMFIVPIVAGFMISGIMEKLVLREVRLFLNNVSPNAKVLVQGKPVDDGAAIIKALARVAPVPARRSNYTKKFRIEIIDNDHGLIVDLGQDSNYRDEYWIFYPGYGYTLVNEIGRIRTNLFDEY
;
A
#
# COMPACT_ATOMS: atom_id res chain seq x y z
N MET A 1 31.38 26.44 7.71
CA MET A 1 30.27 25.48 7.97
C MET A 1 30.50 24.81 9.33
N LYS A 2 29.56 24.91 10.28
CA LYS A 2 29.65 24.26 11.61
C LYS A 2 29.51 22.73 11.44
N LYS A 3 30.49 21.96 11.93
CA LYS A 3 30.43 20.50 12.00
C LYS A 3 29.28 20.10 12.95
N ILE A 4 28.20 19.55 12.41
CA ILE A 4 27.14 18.95 13.23
C ILE A 4 27.74 17.71 13.90
N SER A 5 27.74 17.66 15.23
CA SER A 5 28.27 16.52 15.98
C SER A 5 27.42 15.27 15.75
N ARG A 6 28.07 14.09 15.76
CA ARG A 6 27.43 12.78 15.55
C ARG A 6 26.26 12.55 16.52
N GLU A 7 26.40 13.04 17.75
CA GLU A 7 25.37 12.97 18.79
C GLU A 7 24.13 13.80 18.45
N ASN A 8 24.31 14.99 17.86
CA ASN A 8 23.20 15.82 17.42
C ASN A 8 22.46 15.22 16.23
N LEU A 9 23.18 14.53 15.32
CA LEU A 9 22.57 13.87 14.16
C LEU A 9 21.73 12.65 14.58
N ILE A 10 22.26 11.84 15.50
CA ILE A 10 21.57 10.70 16.08
C ILE A 10 20.34 11.19 16.87
N GLY A 11 20.51 12.17 17.76
CA GLY A 11 19.41 12.76 18.53
C GLY A 11 18.31 13.39 17.65
N TRP A 12 18.69 14.02 16.53
CA TRP A 12 17.73 14.54 15.55
C TRP A 12 16.98 13.42 14.84
N PHE A 13 17.67 12.37 14.39
CA PHE A 13 17.05 11.20 13.77
C PHE A 13 16.02 10.55 14.72
N TRP A 14 16.33 10.41 16.00
CA TRP A 14 15.41 9.88 17.01
C TRP A 14 14.18 10.75 17.27
N LYS A 15 14.28 12.08 17.10
CA LYS A 15 13.14 12.99 17.23
C LYS A 15 12.24 12.96 15.99
N VAL A 16 12.81 12.75 14.80
CA VAL A 16 12.10 12.85 13.52
C VAL A 16 11.54 11.50 13.05
N LEU A 17 12.20 10.38 13.37
CA LEU A 17 11.78 9.05 12.92
C LEU A 17 10.36 8.65 13.40
N PRO A 18 9.96 8.88 14.67
CA PRO A 18 8.59 8.62 15.11
C PRO A 18 7.58 9.43 14.31
N PHE A 19 7.88 10.70 14.00
CA PHE A 19 6.99 11.55 13.19
C PHE A 19 6.87 11.05 11.75
N ILE A 20 7.95 10.60 11.12
CA ILE A 20 7.91 10.04 9.76
C ILE A 20 7.10 8.74 9.75
N ILE A 21 7.29 7.87 10.75
CA ILE A 21 6.57 6.60 10.86
C ILE A 21 5.10 6.85 11.17
N THR A 22 4.77 7.73 12.10
CA THR A 22 3.38 8.07 12.43
C THR A 22 2.71 8.78 11.27
N ALA A 23 3.37 9.69 10.57
CA ALA A 23 2.83 10.33 9.37
C ALA A 23 2.62 9.30 8.24
N GLY A 24 3.58 8.40 8.01
CA GLY A 24 3.45 7.31 7.04
C GLY A 24 2.34 6.33 7.39
N ALA A 25 2.21 5.94 8.66
CA ALA A 25 1.13 5.08 9.17
C ALA A 25 -0.24 5.76 9.06
N VAL A 26 -0.33 7.03 9.48
CA VAL A 26 -1.58 7.81 9.45
C VAL A 26 -2.03 8.03 8.01
N TRP A 27 -1.09 8.32 7.11
CA TRP A 27 -1.34 8.49 5.68
C TRP A 27 -1.72 7.16 5.00
N TYR A 28 -1.00 6.08 5.29
CA TYR A 28 -1.32 4.73 4.77
C TYR A 28 -2.71 4.27 5.22
N LEU A 29 -3.03 4.45 6.50
CA LEU A 29 -4.35 4.17 7.06
C LEU A 29 -5.43 5.13 6.53
N SER A 30 -5.07 6.31 6.01
CA SER A 30 -6.04 7.23 5.39
C SER A 30 -6.30 6.92 3.92
N SER A 31 -5.32 6.32 3.22
CA SER A 31 -5.39 6.05 1.77
C SER A 31 -6.00 4.70 1.41
N PHE A 32 -6.10 3.76 2.37
CA PHE A 32 -6.63 2.42 2.13
C PHE A 32 -7.66 2.07 3.23
N GLY A 33 -8.95 2.01 2.88
CA GLY A 33 -10.02 1.49 3.74
C GLY A 33 -9.85 -0.03 4.05
N THR A 34 -10.87 -0.72 4.54
CA THR A 34 -10.79 -2.10 5.08
C THR A 34 -10.70 -3.22 4.06
N THR A 35 -10.85 -2.96 2.75
CA THR A 35 -10.26 -3.83 1.72
C THR A 35 -8.73 -3.89 1.86
N GLY A 36 -8.16 -2.96 2.61
CA GLY A 36 -6.79 -2.94 3.11
C GLY A 36 -6.54 -3.81 4.33
N THR A 37 -7.32 -4.86 4.64
CA THR A 37 -6.88 -5.84 5.67
C THR A 37 -5.56 -6.48 5.27
N ILE A 38 -5.39 -6.88 4.01
CA ILE A 38 -4.12 -7.42 3.50
C ILE A 38 -3.01 -6.36 3.55
N HIS A 39 -3.31 -5.14 3.13
CA HIS A 39 -2.37 -4.01 3.17
C HIS A 39 -1.98 -3.59 4.60
N PHE A 40 -2.93 -3.63 5.53
CA PHE A 40 -2.74 -3.41 6.96
C PHE A 40 -1.89 -4.51 7.59
N TYR A 41 -2.12 -5.79 7.25
CA TYR A 41 -1.24 -6.88 7.68
C TYR A 41 0.17 -6.73 7.11
N ILE A 42 0.32 -6.33 5.84
CA ILE A 42 1.63 -6.04 5.25
C ILE A 42 2.31 -4.87 5.97
N PHE A 43 1.57 -3.80 6.28
CA PHE A 43 2.10 -2.62 6.97
C PHE A 43 2.45 -2.90 8.44
N ILE A 44 1.58 -3.56 9.20
CA ILE A 44 1.85 -3.99 10.57
C ILE A 44 3.02 -4.98 10.59
N SER A 45 3.12 -5.89 9.62
CA SER A 45 4.28 -6.77 9.49
C SER A 45 5.54 -5.96 9.24
N PHE A 46 5.50 -4.99 8.32
CA PHE A 46 6.63 -4.12 8.02
C PHE A 46 7.08 -3.30 9.24
N VAL A 47 6.14 -2.70 9.98
CA VAL A 47 6.40 -2.00 11.24
C VAL A 47 6.95 -2.96 12.28
N ALA A 48 6.37 -4.15 12.46
CA ALA A 48 6.88 -5.16 13.39
C ALA A 48 8.29 -5.62 13.02
N ILE A 49 8.63 -5.79 11.74
CA ILE A 49 9.95 -6.22 11.29
C ILE A 49 11.01 -5.16 11.58
N ILE A 50 10.67 -3.88 11.47
CA ILE A 50 11.61 -2.80 11.78
C ILE A 50 11.67 -2.55 13.29
N PHE A 51 10.52 -2.52 13.96
CA PHE A 51 10.39 -2.06 15.34
C PHE A 51 10.67 -3.16 16.37
N LEU A 52 10.37 -4.43 16.09
CA LEU A 52 10.57 -5.53 17.04
C LEU A 52 12.06 -5.83 17.25
N PRO A 53 12.92 -5.97 16.21
CA PRO A 53 14.35 -6.16 16.42
C PRO A 53 15.01 -4.95 17.08
N PHE A 54 14.53 -3.75 16.72
CA PHE A 54 15.05 -2.50 17.25
C PHE A 54 14.69 -2.27 18.72
N SER A 55 13.42 -2.47 19.10
CA SER A 55 12.98 -2.42 20.50
C SER A 55 13.66 -3.50 21.33
N THR A 56 13.85 -4.70 20.77
CA THR A 56 14.61 -5.78 21.43
C THR A 56 16.07 -5.39 21.64
N ALA A 57 16.72 -4.76 20.65
CA ALA A 57 18.08 -4.27 20.78
C ALA A 57 18.20 -3.17 21.86
N VAL A 58 17.27 -2.22 21.89
CA VAL A 58 17.21 -1.16 22.91
C VAL A 58 16.98 -1.75 24.31
N VAL A 59 16.04 -2.68 24.47
CA VAL A 59 15.78 -3.36 25.74
C VAL A 59 17.00 -4.15 26.20
N CYS A 60 17.67 -4.88 25.29
CA CYS A 60 18.91 -5.58 25.61
C CYS A 60 20.03 -4.63 26.03
N MET A 61 20.16 -3.47 25.38
CA MET A 61 21.14 -2.44 25.73
C MET A 61 20.86 -1.83 27.11
N ILE A 62 19.61 -1.44 27.39
CA ILE A 62 19.18 -0.91 28.68
C ILE A 62 19.43 -1.96 29.78
N ARG A 63 19.06 -3.21 29.54
CA ARG A 63 19.25 -4.31 30.50
C ARG A 63 20.73 -4.57 30.75
N ALA A 64 21.59 -4.47 29.74
CA ALA A 64 23.03 -4.57 29.90
C ALA A 64 23.60 -3.42 30.74
N ILE A 65 23.14 -2.18 30.53
CA ILE A 65 23.54 -1.00 31.31
C ILE A 65 23.10 -1.14 32.78
N ILE A 66 21.85 -1.56 33.02
CA ILE A 66 21.32 -1.77 34.38
C ILE A 66 22.09 -2.88 35.10
N SER A 67 22.33 -4.02 34.44
CA SER A 67 23.11 -5.13 35.01
C SER A 67 24.54 -4.70 35.33
N ALA A 68 25.19 -3.92 34.46
CA ALA A 68 26.53 -3.40 34.73
C ALA A 68 26.54 -2.47 35.98
N LYS A 69 25.51 -1.62 36.12
CA LYS A 69 25.36 -0.71 37.26
C LYS A 69 25.08 -1.47 38.57
N MET A 70 24.25 -2.50 38.53
CA MET A 70 23.92 -3.33 39.71
C MET A 70 25.10 -4.18 40.20
N LEU A 71 25.96 -4.62 39.29
CA LEU A 71 27.17 -5.37 39.64
C LEU A 71 28.32 -4.48 40.12
N GLY A 72 28.08 -3.17 40.29
CA GLY A 72 29.10 -2.21 40.71
C GLY A 72 30.24 -2.04 39.71
N VAL A 73 30.04 -2.46 38.45
CA VAL A 73 31.06 -2.36 37.41
C VAL A 73 31.14 -0.90 36.95
N PRO A 74 32.24 -0.18 37.21
CA PRO A 74 32.38 1.18 36.73
C PRO A 74 32.49 1.13 35.20
N LEU A 75 31.49 1.69 34.51
CA LEU A 75 31.38 1.79 33.04
C LEU A 75 32.60 2.43 32.37
N ASN A 76 33.51 3.02 33.14
CA ASN A 76 34.71 3.72 32.68
C ASN A 76 36.03 2.99 32.98
N SER A 77 35.99 1.75 33.47
CA SER A 77 37.21 1.00 33.83
C SER A 77 37.63 0.01 32.73
N LYS A 78 38.88 0.11 32.26
CA LYS A 78 39.52 -0.82 31.30
C LYS A 78 39.43 -2.29 31.74
N THR A 79 39.28 -2.55 33.04
CA THR A 79 39.13 -3.90 33.62
C THR A 79 37.79 -4.58 33.30
N SER A 80 36.76 -3.84 32.90
CA SER A 80 35.43 -4.37 32.55
C SER A 80 35.27 -4.80 31.09
N GLU A 81 36.26 -4.49 30.25
CA GLU A 81 36.23 -4.71 28.80
C GLU A 81 35.98 -6.17 28.38
N PRO A 82 36.58 -7.21 29.03
CA PRO A 82 36.36 -8.59 28.61
C PRO A 82 34.92 -9.07 28.86
N GLN A 83 34.31 -8.62 29.96
CA GLN A 83 32.93 -8.99 30.32
C GLN A 83 31.90 -8.24 29.46
N LEU A 84 32.13 -6.95 29.21
CA LEU A 84 31.31 -6.16 28.27
C LEU A 84 31.40 -6.73 26.85
N ARG A 85 32.57 -7.18 26.41
CA ARG A 85 32.76 -7.84 25.11
C ARG A 85 32.02 -9.18 25.03
N LYS A 86 32.02 -10.00 26.09
CA LYS A 86 31.20 -11.23 26.16
C LYS A 86 29.70 -10.94 26.14
N LEU A 87 29.25 -9.89 26.84
CA LEU A 87 27.85 -9.46 26.81
C LEU A 87 27.44 -8.92 25.43
N GLY A 88 28.29 -8.12 24.80
CA GLY A 88 28.10 -7.63 23.42
C GLY A 88 28.00 -8.78 22.41
N GLN A 89 28.87 -9.79 22.50
CA GLN A 89 28.79 -10.98 21.65
C GLN A 89 27.51 -11.80 21.87
N ARG A 90 27.02 -11.91 23.12
CA ARG A 90 25.73 -12.56 23.41
C ARG A 90 24.56 -11.74 22.87
N ALA A 91 24.59 -10.42 23.04
CA ALA A 91 23.57 -9.51 22.50
C ALA A 91 23.51 -9.56 20.97
N GLU A 92 24.66 -9.59 20.29
CA GLU A 92 24.74 -9.79 18.83
C GLU A 92 24.08 -11.10 18.39
N LYS A 93 24.35 -12.22 19.08
CA LYS A 93 23.73 -13.52 18.77
C LYS A 93 22.20 -13.46 18.93
N TRP A 94 21.71 -12.85 20.00
CA TRP A 94 20.28 -12.68 20.22
C TRP A 94 19.62 -11.75 19.20
N MET A 95 20.30 -10.67 18.80
CA MET A 95 19.85 -9.79 17.72
C MET A 95 19.74 -10.54 16.39
N ALA A 96 20.73 -11.36 16.04
CA ALA A 96 20.72 -12.15 14.82
C ALA A 96 19.55 -13.15 14.79
N ILE A 97 19.29 -13.85 15.92
CA ILE A 97 18.15 -14.77 16.06
C ILE A 97 16.82 -14.02 15.93
N THR A 98 16.69 -12.86 16.58
CA THR A 98 15.46 -12.04 16.55
C THR A 98 15.18 -11.53 15.13
N LEU A 99 16.22 -11.07 14.43
CA LEU A 99 16.13 -10.59 13.06
C LEU A 99 15.76 -11.72 12.09
N PHE A 100 16.36 -12.90 12.24
CA PHE A 100 16.00 -14.09 11.47
C PHE A 100 14.52 -14.46 11.66
N ASN A 101 14.03 -14.50 12.89
CA ASN A 101 12.64 -14.80 13.19
C ASN A 101 11.67 -13.75 12.62
N ALA A 102 12.01 -12.46 12.69
CA ALA A 102 11.23 -11.38 12.10
C ALA A 102 11.11 -11.53 10.57
N LEU A 103 12.19 -11.93 9.90
CA LEU A 103 12.20 -12.17 8.45
C LEU A 103 11.43 -13.42 8.05
N ALA A 104 11.54 -14.51 8.83
CA ALA A 104 10.75 -15.72 8.61
C ALA A 104 9.24 -15.41 8.73
N ALA A 105 8.85 -14.64 9.75
CA ALA A 105 7.48 -14.16 9.91
C ALA A 105 7.02 -13.30 8.72
N PHE A 106 7.87 -12.40 8.21
CA PHE A 106 7.55 -11.59 7.02
C PHE A 106 7.26 -12.45 5.78
N LEU A 107 8.12 -13.45 5.54
CA LEU A 107 7.98 -14.33 4.39
C LEU A 107 6.65 -15.09 4.46
N VAL A 108 6.30 -15.62 5.64
CA VAL A 108 5.04 -16.32 5.88
C VAL A 108 3.84 -15.39 5.64
N ILE A 109 3.84 -14.18 6.20
CA ILE A 109 2.73 -13.24 6.03
C ILE A 109 2.59 -12.78 4.58
N SER A 110 3.71 -12.55 3.89
CA SER A 110 3.71 -12.21 2.47
C SER A 110 3.13 -13.32 1.61
N LEU A 111 3.47 -14.58 1.88
CA LEU A 111 2.89 -15.75 1.21
C LEU A 111 1.39 -15.89 1.49
N MET A 112 0.96 -15.68 2.73
CA MET A 112 -0.46 -15.69 3.11
C MET A 112 -1.25 -14.58 2.40
N ALA A 113 -0.68 -13.37 2.29
CA ALA A 113 -1.27 -12.26 1.54
C ALA A 113 -1.45 -12.60 0.06
N ILE A 114 -0.40 -13.15 -0.59
CA ILE A 114 -0.45 -13.58 -2.00
C ILE A 114 -1.53 -14.65 -2.20
N ASN A 115 -1.60 -15.64 -1.31
CA ASN A 115 -2.60 -16.70 -1.40
C ASN A 115 -4.02 -16.20 -1.17
N SER A 116 -4.21 -15.22 -0.27
CA SER A 116 -5.50 -14.58 -0.02
C SER A 116 -6.00 -13.83 -1.26
N VAL A 117 -5.14 -13.03 -1.90
CA VAL A 117 -5.48 -12.34 -3.17
C VAL A 117 -5.82 -13.34 -4.28
N LYS A 118 -5.07 -14.45 -4.39
CA LYS A 118 -5.36 -15.51 -5.36
C LYS A 118 -6.70 -16.18 -5.08
N ALA A 119 -7.04 -16.44 -3.82
CA ALA A 119 -8.29 -17.05 -3.42
C ALA A 119 -9.48 -16.14 -3.71
N GLU A 120 -9.34 -14.83 -3.46
CA GLU A 120 -10.38 -13.83 -3.71
C GLU A 120 -10.66 -13.68 -5.22
N ARG A 121 -9.61 -13.68 -6.06
CA ARG A 121 -9.78 -13.72 -7.53
C ARG A 121 -10.53 -14.94 -8.04
N LYS A 122 -10.33 -16.11 -7.41
CA LYS A 122 -11.06 -17.34 -7.79
C LYS A 122 -12.53 -17.32 -7.36
N ARG A 123 -12.88 -16.57 -6.31
CA ARG A 123 -14.26 -16.46 -5.80
C ARG A 123 -15.12 -15.45 -6.55
N ALA A 124 -14.55 -14.66 -7.44
CA ALA A 124 -15.28 -13.79 -8.34
C ALA A 124 -15.31 -14.38 -9.76
N PRO A 125 -16.05 -15.48 -10.03
CA PRO A 125 -16.49 -15.73 -11.39
C PRO A 125 -17.48 -14.63 -11.72
N LEU A 126 -16.97 -13.50 -12.19
CA LEU A 126 -17.78 -12.53 -12.88
C LEU A 126 -18.40 -13.32 -14.04
N GLN A 127 -19.70 -13.62 -13.94
CA GLN A 127 -20.49 -13.81 -15.14
C GLN A 127 -20.41 -12.47 -15.85
N ILE A 128 -19.41 -12.35 -16.73
CA ILE A 128 -19.25 -11.21 -17.61
C ILE A 128 -20.39 -11.37 -18.60
N VAL A 129 -21.55 -10.80 -18.27
CA VAL A 129 -22.49 -10.41 -19.31
C VAL A 129 -21.65 -9.55 -20.26
N LYS A 130 -21.41 -10.05 -21.48
CA LYS A 130 -20.66 -9.33 -22.51
C LYS A 130 -21.50 -8.13 -22.96
N ILE A 131 -21.53 -7.10 -22.13
CA ILE A 131 -22.03 -5.80 -22.53
C ILE A 131 -20.90 -5.16 -23.34
N ASN A 132 -21.19 -4.82 -24.59
CA ASN A 132 -20.26 -4.07 -25.42
C ASN A 132 -20.01 -2.73 -24.72
N GLN A 133 -18.84 -2.59 -24.10
CA GLN A 133 -18.45 -1.35 -23.46
C GLN A 133 -18.43 -0.20 -24.48
N PRO A 134 -18.57 1.09 -24.08
CA PRO A 134 -18.50 2.21 -25.01
C PRO A 134 -17.29 2.06 -25.92
N SER A 135 -17.43 2.37 -27.21
CA SER A 135 -16.42 2.09 -28.26
C SER A 135 -14.99 2.55 -27.93
N ARG A 136 -14.85 3.55 -27.06
CA ARG A 136 -13.55 4.05 -26.58
C ARG A 136 -12.95 3.24 -25.42
N MET A 137 -13.75 2.51 -24.65
CA MET A 137 -13.33 1.62 -23.56
C MET A 137 -13.67 0.15 -23.82
N SER A 138 -14.16 -0.16 -25.03
CA SER A 138 -14.39 -1.53 -25.46
C SER A 138 -13.09 -2.30 -25.52
N GLU A 139 -13.20 -3.61 -25.30
CA GLU A 139 -12.07 -4.52 -25.48
C GLU A 139 -11.47 -4.34 -26.87
N GLY A 140 -10.18 -4.03 -26.93
CA GLY A 140 -9.45 -3.75 -28.17
C GLY A 140 -9.42 -2.29 -28.63
N SER A 141 -10.15 -1.38 -27.96
CA SER A 141 -10.03 0.06 -28.16
C SER A 141 -8.61 0.57 -27.85
N ALA A 142 -8.25 1.74 -28.37
CA ALA A 142 -6.93 2.35 -28.08
C ALA A 142 -6.74 2.59 -26.58
N ILE A 143 -7.77 3.06 -25.88
CA ILE A 143 -7.71 3.31 -24.44
C ILE A 143 -7.62 1.98 -23.67
N ASP A 144 -8.40 0.95 -24.02
CA ASP A 144 -8.25 -0.37 -23.40
C ASP A 144 -6.83 -0.92 -23.57
N LYS A 145 -6.23 -0.77 -24.76
CA LYS A 145 -4.83 -1.16 -25.00
C LYS A 145 -3.86 -0.37 -24.13
N ASP A 146 -4.00 0.95 -24.07
CA ASP A 146 -3.14 1.82 -23.25
C ASP A 146 -3.26 1.48 -21.77
N LEU A 147 -4.49 1.30 -21.28
CA LEU A 147 -4.75 0.87 -19.91
C LEU A 147 -4.07 -0.49 -19.66
N ARG A 148 -4.26 -1.49 -20.53
CA ARG A 148 -3.65 -2.83 -20.36
C ARG A 148 -2.13 -2.77 -20.34
N VAL A 149 -1.52 -1.92 -21.18
CA VAL A 149 -0.07 -1.70 -21.17
C VAL A 149 0.36 -1.08 -19.84
N LEU A 150 -0.36 -0.08 -19.33
CA LEU A 150 -0.12 0.47 -18.00
C LEU A 150 -0.28 -0.61 -16.90
N ASP A 151 -1.14 -1.62 -17.07
CA ASP A 151 -1.30 -2.75 -16.13
C ASP A 151 -0.04 -3.54 -16.01
N VAL A 152 0.48 -3.88 -17.18
CA VAL A 152 1.68 -4.69 -17.30
C VAL A 152 2.82 -3.89 -16.68
N ILE A 153 2.95 -2.59 -16.99
CA ILE A 153 3.99 -1.73 -16.43
C ILE A 153 3.88 -1.66 -14.90
N VAL A 154 2.72 -1.31 -14.33
CA VAL A 154 2.55 -1.18 -12.88
C VAL A 154 2.80 -2.50 -12.16
N ARG A 155 2.28 -3.62 -12.67
CA ARG A 155 2.52 -4.94 -12.08
C ARG A 155 4.00 -5.34 -12.12
N HIS A 156 4.71 -5.02 -13.20
CA HIS A 156 6.15 -5.28 -13.30
C HIS A 156 6.94 -4.35 -12.37
N LEU A 157 6.61 -3.06 -12.32
CA LEU A 157 7.22 -2.11 -11.39
C LEU A 157 7.07 -2.60 -9.94
N TRP A 158 5.88 -3.07 -9.54
CA TRP A 158 5.66 -3.61 -8.20
C TRP A 158 6.52 -4.84 -7.93
N LYS A 159 6.58 -5.80 -8.85
CA LYS A 159 7.43 -7.00 -8.71
C LYS A 159 8.91 -6.64 -8.59
N VAL A 160 9.40 -5.75 -9.45
CA VAL A 160 10.80 -5.28 -9.42
C VAL A 160 11.10 -4.57 -8.11
N SER A 161 10.18 -3.72 -7.63
CA SER A 161 10.31 -3.04 -6.33
C SER A 161 10.43 -4.04 -5.18
N MET A 162 9.53 -5.02 -5.12
CA MET A 162 9.53 -6.04 -4.07
C MET A 162 10.80 -6.92 -4.13
N ALA A 163 11.26 -7.27 -5.33
CA ALA A 163 12.52 -7.99 -5.51
C ALA A 163 13.73 -7.16 -5.06
N ALA A 164 13.78 -5.87 -5.43
CA ALA A 164 14.84 -4.95 -5.02
C ALA A 164 14.87 -4.75 -3.50
N ILE A 165 13.71 -4.61 -2.85
CA ILE A 165 13.57 -4.56 -1.39
C ILE A 165 14.13 -5.84 -0.77
N GLY A 166 13.70 -7.00 -1.26
CA GLY A 166 14.17 -8.30 -0.77
C GLY A 166 15.68 -8.44 -0.90
N LEU A 167 16.25 -8.08 -2.06
CA LEU A 167 17.69 -8.13 -2.30
C LEU A 167 18.46 -7.15 -1.40
N ALA A 168 17.97 -5.93 -1.23
CA ALA A 168 18.60 -4.94 -0.34
C ALA A 168 18.63 -5.44 1.11
N ILE A 169 17.53 -6.04 1.59
CA ILE A 169 17.46 -6.65 2.92
C ILE A 169 18.48 -7.79 3.04
N ILE A 170 18.52 -8.72 2.08
CA ILE A 170 19.48 -9.84 2.07
C ILE A 170 20.92 -9.32 2.10
N LEU A 171 21.23 -8.28 1.32
CA LEU A 171 22.57 -7.72 1.23
C LEU A 171 22.98 -7.03 2.54
N ILE A 172 22.08 -6.26 3.16
CA ILE A 172 22.29 -5.67 4.48
C ILE A 172 22.54 -6.76 5.52
N LEU A 173 21.75 -7.84 5.52
CA LEU A 173 21.92 -8.97 6.43
C LEU A 173 23.25 -9.68 6.24
N ALA A 174 23.64 -9.94 4.99
CA ALA A 174 24.92 -10.56 4.68
C ALA A 174 26.09 -9.71 5.19
N LEU A 175 26.02 -8.38 5.00
CA LEU A 175 27.03 -7.45 5.52
C LEU A 175 27.11 -7.45 7.05
N ILE A 176 25.96 -7.54 7.75
CA ILE A 176 25.90 -7.64 9.21
C ILE A 176 26.48 -8.97 9.69
N ILE A 177 26.07 -10.10 9.10
CA ILE A 177 26.51 -11.45 9.49
C ILE A 177 28.01 -11.62 9.29
N LEU A 178 28.54 -11.10 8.17
CA LEU A 178 29.97 -11.20 7.86
C LEU A 178 30.83 -10.32 8.78
N LYS A 179 30.24 -9.49 9.67
CA LYS A 179 30.94 -8.55 10.58
C LYS A 179 31.94 -7.63 9.87
N LYS A 180 31.85 -7.51 8.54
CA LYS A 180 32.83 -6.81 7.71
C LYS A 180 32.60 -5.30 7.61
N VAL A 181 31.52 -4.79 8.19
CA VAL A 181 31.22 -3.35 8.17
C VAL A 181 31.34 -2.81 9.59
N PRO A 182 32.52 -2.33 10.01
CA PRO A 182 32.59 -1.45 11.17
C PRO A 182 31.66 -0.26 10.89
N LEU A 183 30.72 0.04 11.80
CA LEU A 183 29.78 1.17 11.74
C LEU A 183 30.47 2.55 11.87
N GLU A 184 31.75 2.61 11.55
CA GLU A 184 32.49 3.84 11.41
C GLU A 184 32.01 4.55 10.14
N THR A 185 32.01 5.89 10.20
CA THR A 185 31.30 6.78 9.27
C THR A 185 31.37 6.31 7.82
N PRO A 186 30.23 6.11 7.13
CA PRO A 186 30.20 5.55 5.79
C PRO A 186 31.03 6.41 4.84
N GLY A 187 31.96 5.78 4.12
CA GLY A 187 32.72 6.42 3.06
C GLY A 187 31.81 6.94 1.93
N SER A 188 32.35 7.75 1.02
CA SER A 188 31.60 8.30 -0.13
C SER A 188 30.93 7.21 -0.97
N ALA A 189 31.61 6.08 -1.20
CA ALA A 189 31.07 4.92 -1.90
C ALA A 189 29.86 4.30 -1.19
N THR A 190 29.92 4.16 0.14
CA THR A 190 28.82 3.65 0.95
C THR A 190 27.63 4.60 0.94
N LYS A 191 27.88 5.93 0.99
CA LYS A 191 26.82 6.94 0.85
C LYS A 191 26.13 6.87 -0.51
N PHE A 192 26.90 6.73 -1.58
CA PHE A 192 26.36 6.56 -2.93
C PHE A 192 25.54 5.26 -3.05
N ALA A 193 26.04 4.14 -2.52
CA ALA A 193 25.30 2.87 -2.52
C ALA A 193 23.98 2.97 -1.72
N MET A 194 23.97 3.64 -0.57
CA MET A 194 22.74 3.89 0.20
C MET A 194 21.77 4.79 -0.56
N PHE A 195 22.26 5.84 -1.23
CA PHE A 195 21.44 6.71 -2.07
C PHE A 195 20.85 5.96 -3.26
N ALA A 196 21.65 5.16 -3.97
CA ALA A 196 21.20 4.34 -5.09
C ALA A 196 20.16 3.31 -4.65
N ALA A 197 20.39 2.61 -3.53
CA ALA A 197 19.42 1.68 -2.96
C ALA A 197 18.11 2.38 -2.56
N GLY A 198 18.19 3.55 -1.92
CA GLY A 198 17.03 4.37 -1.60
C GLY A 198 16.28 4.84 -2.84
N GLY A 199 16.99 5.26 -3.88
CA GLY A 199 16.41 5.68 -5.16
C GLY A 199 15.69 4.53 -5.87
N MET A 200 16.30 3.34 -5.94
CA MET A 200 15.68 2.14 -6.50
C MET A 200 14.43 1.70 -5.73
N PHE A 201 14.30 2.08 -4.46
CA PHE A 201 13.10 1.84 -3.67
C PHE A 201 12.02 2.91 -3.89
N ILE A 202 12.37 4.19 -3.79
CA ILE A 202 11.40 5.30 -3.80
C ILE A 202 10.83 5.50 -5.20
N VAL A 203 11.67 5.44 -6.24
CA VAL A 203 11.27 5.81 -7.62
C VAL A 203 10.13 4.93 -8.13
N PRO A 204 10.18 3.58 -8.05
CA PRO A 204 9.09 2.73 -8.52
C PRO A 204 7.79 2.92 -7.74
N ILE A 205 7.87 3.18 -6.43
CA ILE A 205 6.70 3.43 -5.58
C ILE A 205 6.00 4.71 -6.02
N VAL A 206 6.77 5.80 -6.14
CA VAL A 206 6.25 7.09 -6.60
C VAL A 206 5.69 6.99 -8.03
N ALA A 207 6.39 6.29 -8.93
CA ALA A 207 5.91 6.03 -10.28
C ALA A 207 4.59 5.24 -10.27
N GLY A 208 4.48 4.20 -9.44
CA GLY A 208 3.26 3.42 -9.27
C GLY A 208 2.08 4.29 -8.86
N PHE A 209 2.25 5.12 -7.82
CA PHE A 209 1.21 6.06 -7.38
C PHE A 209 0.82 7.08 -8.46
N MET A 210 1.80 7.64 -9.17
CA MET A 210 1.52 8.58 -10.26
C MET A 210 0.73 7.92 -11.40
N ILE A 211 1.11 6.72 -11.81
CA ILE A 211 0.38 5.98 -12.85
C ILE A 211 -1.04 5.70 -12.37
N SER A 212 -1.22 5.18 -11.15
CA SER A 212 -2.56 4.92 -10.60
C SER A 212 -3.45 6.17 -10.61
N GLY A 213 -2.93 7.33 -10.20
CA GLY A 213 -3.69 8.58 -10.20
C GLY A 213 -4.01 9.11 -11.61
N ILE A 214 -3.15 8.89 -12.61
CA ILE A 214 -3.45 9.20 -14.01
C ILE A 214 -4.58 8.30 -14.52
N MET A 215 -4.51 7.00 -14.23
CA MET A 215 -5.50 6.03 -14.67
C MET A 215 -6.89 6.30 -14.09
N GLU A 216 -6.97 6.59 -12.78
CA GLU A 216 -8.21 6.97 -12.12
C GLU A 216 -8.88 8.16 -12.85
N LYS A 217 -8.10 9.21 -13.16
CA LYS A 217 -8.61 10.39 -13.87
C LYS A 217 -9.06 10.08 -15.29
N LEU A 218 -8.32 9.23 -16.02
CA LEU A 218 -8.67 8.83 -17.38
C LEU A 218 -9.99 8.06 -17.39
N VAL A 219 -10.14 7.07 -16.51
CA VAL A 219 -11.37 6.29 -16.43
C VAL A 219 -12.52 7.17 -15.99
N LEU A 220 -12.35 7.97 -14.93
CA LEU A 220 -13.39 8.86 -14.45
C LEU A 220 -13.89 9.79 -15.57
N ARG A 221 -12.97 10.31 -16.38
CA ARG A 221 -13.30 11.12 -17.56
C ARG A 221 -14.13 10.33 -18.56
N GLU A 222 -13.72 9.13 -18.92
CA GLU A 222 -14.44 8.31 -19.91
C GLU A 222 -15.81 7.84 -19.39
N VAL A 223 -15.92 7.47 -18.11
CA VAL A 223 -17.20 7.15 -17.46
C VAL A 223 -18.14 8.35 -17.48
N ARG A 224 -17.67 9.55 -17.14
CA ARG A 224 -18.46 10.78 -17.23
C ARG A 224 -18.86 11.09 -18.67
N LEU A 225 -17.96 10.90 -19.64
CA LEU A 225 -18.27 11.10 -21.06
C LEU A 225 -19.36 10.13 -21.53
N PHE A 226 -19.34 8.87 -21.11
CA PHE A 226 -20.41 7.92 -21.39
C PHE A 226 -21.73 8.40 -20.77
N LEU A 227 -21.75 8.68 -19.47
CA LEU A 227 -22.95 9.07 -18.73
C LEU A 227 -23.58 10.37 -19.24
N ASN A 228 -22.77 11.32 -19.74
CA ASN A 228 -23.26 12.58 -20.29
C ASN A 228 -23.81 12.46 -21.72
N ASN A 229 -23.44 11.41 -22.46
CA ASN A 229 -23.85 11.20 -23.85
C ASN A 229 -24.89 10.09 -24.01
N VAL A 230 -25.34 9.49 -22.91
CA VAL A 230 -26.27 8.36 -22.95
C VAL A 230 -27.65 8.81 -23.43
N SER A 231 -28.30 8.01 -24.26
CA SER A 231 -29.62 8.35 -24.80
C SER A 231 -30.70 8.36 -23.69
N PRO A 232 -31.77 9.15 -23.85
CA PRO A 232 -32.91 9.12 -22.92
C PRO A 232 -33.60 7.76 -22.81
N ASN A 233 -33.40 6.87 -23.79
CA ASN A 233 -34.00 5.54 -23.85
C ASN A 233 -33.07 4.44 -23.32
N ALA A 234 -31.93 4.81 -22.70
CA ALA A 234 -30.99 3.86 -22.14
C ALA A 234 -31.65 3.00 -21.05
N LYS A 235 -31.44 1.69 -21.12
CA LYS A 235 -31.93 0.74 -20.13
C LYS A 235 -30.97 0.71 -18.95
N VAL A 236 -31.48 1.00 -17.76
CA VAL A 236 -30.71 0.89 -16.51
C VAL A 236 -31.17 -0.36 -15.76
N LEU A 237 -30.20 -1.16 -15.32
CA LEU A 237 -30.42 -2.36 -14.53
C LEU A 237 -29.65 -2.22 -13.21
N VAL A 238 -30.31 -2.51 -12.09
CA VAL A 238 -29.69 -2.62 -10.77
C VAL A 238 -29.75 -4.08 -10.36
N GLN A 239 -28.60 -4.71 -10.12
CA GLN A 239 -28.51 -6.15 -9.84
C GLN A 239 -29.23 -7.00 -10.90
N GLY A 240 -29.10 -6.61 -12.18
CA GLY A 240 -29.74 -7.28 -13.31
C GLY A 240 -31.26 -7.06 -13.44
N LYS A 241 -31.89 -6.26 -12.56
CA LYS A 241 -33.32 -5.93 -12.64
C LYS A 241 -33.50 -4.54 -13.24
N PRO A 242 -34.41 -4.35 -14.22
CA PRO A 242 -34.69 -3.02 -14.78
C PRO A 242 -35.30 -2.13 -13.70
N VAL A 243 -35.02 -0.83 -13.80
CA VAL A 243 -35.56 0.20 -12.88
C VAL A 243 -36.34 1.24 -13.65
N ASP A 244 -37.40 1.75 -13.04
CA ASP A 244 -38.31 2.70 -13.70
C ASP A 244 -37.67 4.08 -13.88
N ASP A 245 -36.92 4.57 -12.89
CA ASP A 245 -36.25 5.87 -12.93
C ASP A 245 -34.74 5.75 -13.27
N GLY A 246 -34.46 5.15 -14.43
CA GLY A 246 -33.09 5.06 -14.94
C GLY A 246 -32.43 6.42 -15.16
N ALA A 247 -33.21 7.43 -15.55
CA ALA A 247 -32.71 8.78 -15.81
C ALA A 247 -32.16 9.48 -14.56
N ALA A 248 -32.82 9.34 -13.40
CA ALA A 248 -32.30 9.90 -12.15
C ALA A 248 -30.99 9.23 -11.73
N ILE A 249 -30.87 7.90 -11.90
CA ILE A 249 -29.64 7.16 -11.61
C ILE A 249 -28.50 7.64 -12.49
N ILE A 250 -28.70 7.73 -13.80
CA ILE A 250 -27.68 8.23 -14.75
C ILE A 250 -27.23 9.63 -14.35
N LYS A 251 -28.19 10.53 -14.06
CA LYS A 251 -27.92 11.91 -13.63
C LYS A 251 -27.14 11.97 -12.32
N ALA A 252 -27.41 11.07 -11.38
CA ALA A 252 -26.66 10.97 -10.12
C ALA A 252 -25.24 10.46 -10.36
N LEU A 253 -25.07 9.40 -11.15
CA LEU A 253 -23.77 8.84 -11.50
C LEU A 253 -22.90 9.85 -12.27
N ALA A 254 -23.48 10.69 -13.13
CA ALA A 254 -22.75 11.73 -13.86
C ALA A 254 -22.06 12.76 -12.95
N ARG A 255 -22.52 12.88 -11.70
CA ARG A 255 -21.94 13.76 -10.67
C ARG A 255 -20.77 13.14 -9.93
N VAL A 256 -20.35 11.92 -10.28
CA VAL A 256 -19.19 11.24 -9.68
C VAL A 256 -18.01 12.17 -9.63
N ALA A 257 -17.40 12.34 -8.46
CA ALA A 257 -16.25 13.20 -8.27
C ALA A 257 -15.16 12.51 -7.46
N PRO A 258 -13.89 12.90 -7.63
CA PRO A 258 -12.83 12.50 -6.71
C PRO A 258 -13.15 13.09 -5.34
N VAL A 259 -13.20 12.26 -4.31
CA VAL A 259 -13.38 12.70 -2.92
C VAL A 259 -12.07 12.46 -2.17
N PRO A 260 -11.62 13.41 -1.32
CA PRO A 260 -10.44 13.20 -0.50
C PRO A 260 -10.56 11.90 0.30
N ALA A 261 -9.46 11.16 0.40
CA ALA A 261 -9.42 9.91 1.13
C ALA A 261 -9.90 10.10 2.58
N ARG A 262 -10.95 9.39 2.96
CA ARG A 262 -11.48 9.33 4.33
C ARG A 262 -11.44 7.89 4.82
N ARG A 263 -11.25 7.72 6.13
CA ARG A 263 -11.24 6.42 6.81
C ARG A 263 -12.66 5.87 6.96
N SER A 264 -13.28 5.53 5.85
CA SER A 264 -14.53 4.80 5.79
C SER A 264 -14.38 3.59 4.88
N ASN A 265 -15.32 2.67 4.99
CA ASN A 265 -15.39 1.45 4.19
C ASN A 265 -16.76 1.34 3.56
N TYR A 266 -16.92 0.54 2.52
CA TYR A 266 -18.26 0.20 2.05
C TYR A 266 -18.87 -0.95 2.87
N THR A 267 -20.19 -0.93 3.07
CA THR A 267 -20.94 -1.97 3.80
C THR A 267 -21.63 -2.94 2.86
N LYS A 268 -22.26 -2.42 1.81
CA LYS A 268 -22.98 -3.17 0.78
C LYS A 268 -22.43 -2.81 -0.58
N LYS A 269 -22.33 -3.80 -1.47
CA LYS A 269 -21.90 -3.60 -2.85
C LYS A 269 -22.96 -4.13 -3.81
N PHE A 270 -23.36 -3.32 -4.78
CA PHE A 270 -24.28 -3.73 -5.83
C PHE A 270 -23.85 -3.22 -7.20
N ARG A 271 -24.36 -3.85 -8.26
CA ARG A 271 -24.00 -3.55 -9.64
C ARG A 271 -25.07 -2.71 -10.32
N ILE A 272 -24.63 -1.72 -11.09
CA ILE A 272 -25.44 -1.00 -12.06
C ILE A 272 -24.90 -1.28 -13.46
N GLU A 273 -25.83 -1.63 -14.36
CA GLU A 273 -25.58 -1.81 -15.78
C GLU A 273 -26.42 -0.80 -16.54
N ILE A 274 -25.79 0.01 -17.38
CA ILE A 274 -26.46 0.97 -18.25
C ILE A 274 -26.22 0.48 -19.68
N ILE A 275 -27.29 0.23 -20.42
CA ILE A 275 -27.25 -0.28 -21.79
C ILE A 275 -27.90 0.77 -22.68
N ASP A 276 -27.14 1.27 -23.65
CA ASP A 276 -27.57 2.27 -24.62
C ASP A 276 -27.19 1.82 -26.03
N ASN A 277 -28.18 1.29 -26.75
CA ASN A 277 -27.99 0.63 -28.05
C ASN A 277 -26.94 -0.51 -27.95
N ASP A 278 -25.88 -0.44 -28.76
CA ASP A 278 -24.77 -1.39 -28.77
C ASP A 278 -23.65 -1.06 -27.77
N HIS A 279 -23.88 -0.09 -26.87
CA HIS A 279 -22.92 0.31 -25.85
C HIS A 279 -23.48 0.07 -24.45
N GLY A 280 -22.60 -0.12 -23.48
CA GLY A 280 -23.04 -0.13 -22.10
C GLY A 280 -21.92 0.04 -21.09
N LEU A 281 -22.29 0.49 -19.91
CA LEU A 281 -21.40 0.78 -18.80
C LEU A 281 -21.79 -0.10 -17.63
N ILE A 282 -20.81 -0.80 -17.08
CA ILE A 282 -20.96 -1.53 -15.82
C ILE A 282 -20.17 -0.78 -14.76
N VAL A 283 -20.82 -0.42 -13.67
CA VAL A 283 -20.17 0.08 -12.46
C VAL A 283 -20.70 -0.69 -11.26
N ASP A 284 -19.84 -0.91 -10.28
CA ASP A 284 -20.31 -1.36 -8.98
C ASP A 284 -20.36 -0.16 -8.02
N LEU A 285 -21.36 -0.10 -7.14
CA LEU A 285 -21.44 0.88 -6.07
C LEU A 285 -21.25 0.22 -4.71
N GLY A 286 -20.52 0.89 -3.83
CA GLY A 286 -20.39 0.53 -2.42
C GLY A 286 -20.95 1.62 -1.50
N GLN A 287 -21.95 1.32 -0.67
CA GLN A 287 -22.48 2.29 0.30
C GLN A 287 -21.49 2.54 1.42
N ASP A 288 -21.17 3.80 1.70
CA ASP A 288 -20.26 4.18 2.78
C ASP A 288 -20.81 3.80 4.17
N SER A 289 -19.95 3.26 5.02
CA SER A 289 -20.29 2.82 6.38
C SER A 289 -20.64 3.96 7.32
N ASN A 290 -20.11 5.16 7.07
CA ASN A 290 -20.31 6.32 7.94
C ASN A 290 -21.41 7.26 7.40
N TYR A 291 -21.68 7.22 6.08
CA TYR A 291 -22.63 8.12 5.42
C TYR A 291 -23.56 7.30 4.52
N ARG A 292 -24.82 7.13 4.94
CA ARG A 292 -25.80 6.32 4.19
C ARG A 292 -26.07 6.87 2.79
N ASP A 293 -25.95 8.17 2.61
CA ASP A 293 -26.14 8.86 1.33
C ASP A 293 -24.89 8.85 0.45
N GLU A 294 -23.72 8.39 0.92
CA GLU A 294 -22.47 8.39 0.14
C GLU A 294 -22.20 7.01 -0.46
N TYR A 295 -21.93 6.97 -1.77
CA TYR A 295 -21.65 5.75 -2.51
C TYR A 295 -20.33 5.87 -3.26
N TRP A 296 -19.49 4.85 -3.06
CA TRP A 296 -18.21 4.65 -3.74
C TRP A 296 -18.49 4.01 -5.09
N ILE A 297 -17.95 4.56 -6.17
CA ILE A 297 -18.16 4.04 -7.52
C ILE A 297 -16.89 3.31 -7.93
N PHE A 298 -17.06 2.04 -8.31
CA PHE A 298 -16.00 1.16 -8.76
C PHE A 298 -16.22 0.80 -10.22
N TYR A 299 -15.15 0.84 -11.00
CA TYR A 299 -15.21 0.42 -12.39
C TYR A 299 -14.52 -0.95 -12.56
N PRO A 300 -15.29 -2.03 -12.80
CA PRO A 300 -14.74 -3.39 -12.89
C PRO A 300 -14.01 -3.66 -14.21
N GLY A 301 -14.14 -2.78 -15.21
CA GLY A 301 -13.50 -2.94 -16.52
C GLY A 301 -11.97 -2.86 -16.49
N TYR A 302 -11.38 -2.57 -15.33
CA TYR A 302 -9.96 -2.79 -15.10
C TYR A 302 -9.65 -3.39 -13.74
N GLY A 303 -8.50 -4.06 -13.61
CA GLY A 303 -8.06 -4.75 -12.39
C GLY A 303 -6.77 -4.23 -11.76
N TYR A 304 -6.43 -2.95 -11.97
CA TYR A 304 -5.15 -2.34 -11.59
C TYR A 304 -4.97 -2.20 -10.09
N THR A 305 -6.02 -1.80 -9.38
CA THR A 305 -6.00 -1.66 -7.92
C THR A 305 -7.02 -2.62 -7.33
N LEU A 306 -6.76 -3.13 -6.13
CA LEU A 306 -7.75 -3.93 -5.39
C LEU A 306 -9.03 -3.13 -5.12
N VAL A 307 -8.94 -1.80 -5.21
CA VAL A 307 -10.03 -0.90 -4.88
C VAL A 307 -10.86 -0.57 -6.14
N ASN A 308 -10.25 -0.34 -7.31
CA ASN A 308 -10.92 0.07 -8.56
C ASN A 308 -11.91 1.25 -8.42
N GLU A 309 -11.77 2.05 -7.35
CA GLU A 309 -12.58 3.24 -7.11
C GLU A 309 -12.22 4.31 -8.13
N ILE A 310 -13.24 4.96 -8.69
CA ILE A 310 -13.09 6.08 -9.63
C ILE A 310 -13.60 7.40 -9.07
N GLY A 311 -14.28 7.34 -7.92
CA GLY A 311 -14.87 8.49 -7.25
C GLY A 311 -16.08 8.10 -6.43
N ARG A 312 -16.79 9.11 -5.93
CA ARG A 312 -17.96 8.94 -5.09
C ARG A 312 -19.08 9.89 -5.50
N ILE A 313 -20.29 9.56 -5.06
CA ILE A 313 -21.48 10.40 -5.18
C ILE A 313 -22.24 10.44 -3.87
N ARG A 314 -23.04 11.50 -3.67
CA ARG A 314 -24.02 11.59 -2.60
C ARG A 314 -25.43 11.62 -3.15
N THR A 315 -26.27 10.66 -2.75
CA THR A 315 -27.64 10.49 -3.21
C THR A 315 -28.38 9.48 -2.34
N ASN A 316 -29.70 9.63 -2.20
CA ASN A 316 -30.54 8.65 -1.50
C ASN A 316 -31.24 7.69 -2.48
N LEU A 317 -30.96 7.81 -3.79
CA LEU A 317 -31.60 7.00 -4.84
C LEU A 317 -31.34 5.50 -4.73
N PHE A 318 -30.38 5.08 -3.90
CA PHE A 318 -30.01 3.69 -3.76
C PHE A 318 -30.26 3.12 -2.36
N ASP A 319 -31.02 3.82 -1.51
CA ASP A 319 -31.33 3.33 -0.15
C ASP A 319 -32.19 2.06 -0.16
N GLU A 320 -32.90 1.81 -1.27
CA GLU A 320 -33.82 0.69 -1.46
C GLU A 320 -33.17 -0.60 -2.01
N TYR A 321 -31.90 -0.53 -2.45
CA TYR A 321 -31.17 -1.66 -3.06
C TYR A 321 -30.11 -2.28 -2.13
#